data_AF-A0A198GB91-F1
#
_entry.id   AF-A0A198GB91-F1
#
_cell.length_a   1.000
_cell.length_b   1.000
_cell.length_c   1.000
_cell.angle_alpha   90.00
_cell.angle_beta   90.00
_cell.angle_gamma   90.00
#
_symmetry.space_group_name_H-M   'P 1'
#
loop_
_entity.id
_entity.type
_entity.pdbx_description
1 polymer ?
#
loop_
_entity_poly.entity_id
_entity_poly.type
_entity_poly.pdbx_seq_one_letter_code
_entity_poly.pdbx_strand_id
1 'polypeptide(L)'
;MGDNTPEANRYHIEPTLSLPVSNGWASFNNEVKLLATHYDQDIPDNYKKKHPNQLDDSVNRVLPQFKSDAKVVFERQYQQGNVTQTLEPRVQYLYVPYKDQSNINNFDSALLQSNYNGLFRDRMYGGLDRIASANQFTTGVTSRFYDNELVERFNVSVGQIYYLERPRTGPSSIGNEIINSKDETGSMVWAGDTYWRITDTLGLRGGLQYDRRLGSVSMGDAIMEYRQDSDHLLQLNYRYVDRDYIQATRIRPYDGSINKLPEYQKGISQIGVVGSWPLAERWGLVGAYYFDTKESEPVSQLVGLQYNTCCWAVNVGYERKVVGWKADHSDIDNKWSINLELRGLSNNHSLGSQKMLERGILPYQRAF
;
A
#
# COMPACT_ATOMS: atom_id res chain seq x y z
N MET A 1 16.44 -14.64 -17.72
CA MET A 1 16.69 -15.29 -16.41
C MET A 1 17.74 -16.35 -16.67
N GLY A 2 18.79 -16.45 -15.85
CA GLY A 2 19.95 -17.29 -16.19
C GLY A 2 19.64 -18.79 -16.12
N ASP A 3 20.40 -19.60 -16.88
CA ASP A 3 20.26 -21.06 -17.08
C ASP A 3 20.36 -21.94 -15.80
N ASN A 4 20.25 -21.35 -14.61
CA ASN A 4 20.41 -22.02 -13.31
C ASN A 4 19.24 -21.78 -12.33
N THR A 5 18.16 -21.12 -12.77
CA THR A 5 16.95 -20.93 -11.94
C THR A 5 15.87 -21.96 -12.30
N PRO A 6 15.10 -22.50 -11.33
CA PRO A 6 14.02 -23.42 -11.63
C PRO A 6 12.93 -22.76 -12.48
N GLU A 7 12.37 -23.49 -13.42
CA GLU A 7 11.19 -23.12 -14.19
C GLU A 7 9.99 -23.97 -13.75
N ALA A 8 8.76 -23.52 -14.01
CA ALA A 8 7.58 -24.33 -13.67
C ALA A 8 6.36 -24.06 -14.54
N ASN A 9 5.59 -25.13 -14.78
CA ASN A 9 4.20 -25.04 -15.21
C ASN A 9 3.30 -25.19 -13.98
N ARG A 10 2.42 -24.21 -13.75
CA ARG A 10 1.49 -24.19 -12.61
C ARG A 10 0.05 -24.24 -13.11
N TYR A 11 -0.71 -25.23 -12.63
CA TYR A 11 -2.14 -25.38 -12.90
C TYR A 11 -2.92 -25.16 -11.60
N HIS A 12 -3.95 -24.33 -11.63
CA HIS A 12 -4.70 -23.95 -10.44
C HIS A 12 -6.20 -23.92 -10.68
N ILE A 13 -6.97 -24.45 -9.74
CA ILE A 13 -8.43 -24.36 -9.71
C ILE A 13 -8.91 -23.98 -8.31
N GLU A 14 -9.82 -23.01 -8.24
CA GLU A 14 -10.34 -22.44 -6.99
C GLU A 14 -11.87 -22.31 -7.03
N PRO A 15 -12.64 -23.41 -6.97
CA PRO A 15 -14.08 -23.32 -6.81
C PRO A 15 -14.41 -22.65 -5.47
N THR A 16 -15.39 -21.74 -5.52
CA THR A 16 -15.86 -20.95 -4.37
C THR A 16 -17.38 -21.05 -4.27
N LEU A 17 -17.88 -21.38 -3.08
CA LEU A 17 -19.30 -21.30 -2.74
C LEU A 17 -19.48 -20.26 -1.63
N SER A 18 -20.40 -19.32 -1.84
CA SER A 18 -20.74 -18.28 -0.87
C SER A 18 -22.24 -18.27 -0.56
N LEU A 19 -22.57 -17.97 0.69
CA LEU A 19 -23.92 -17.84 1.20
C LEU A 19 -24.08 -16.45 1.87
N PRO A 20 -24.33 -15.40 1.09
CA PRO A 20 -24.57 -14.07 1.63
C PRO A 20 -26.01 -13.93 2.13
N VAL A 21 -26.18 -13.46 3.37
CA VAL A 21 -27.46 -13.14 4.00
C VAL A 21 -27.38 -11.71 4.52
N SER A 22 -28.36 -10.87 4.19
CA SER A 22 -28.40 -9.49 4.65
C SER A 22 -29.81 -9.03 4.98
N ASN A 23 -29.89 -8.02 5.85
CA ASN A 23 -31.09 -7.24 6.12
C ASN A 23 -30.69 -5.74 6.17
N GLY A 24 -31.59 -4.88 6.64
CA GLY A 24 -31.36 -3.42 6.65
C GLY A 24 -30.22 -2.93 7.55
N TRP A 25 -29.76 -3.71 8.53
CA TRP A 25 -28.78 -3.27 9.53
C TRP A 25 -27.62 -4.26 9.75
N ALA A 26 -27.67 -5.45 9.15
CA ALA A 26 -26.64 -6.47 9.26
C ALA A 26 -26.43 -7.24 7.96
N SER A 27 -25.20 -7.69 7.75
CA SER A 27 -24.81 -8.63 6.71
C SER A 27 -23.94 -9.73 7.29
N PHE A 28 -24.16 -10.95 6.84
CA PHE A 28 -23.42 -12.13 7.21
C PHE A 28 -23.14 -12.97 5.96
N ASN A 29 -21.91 -13.42 5.77
CA ASN A 29 -21.52 -14.20 4.61
C ASN A 29 -20.61 -15.35 5.04
N ASN A 30 -21.02 -16.58 4.73
CA ASN A 30 -20.15 -17.75 4.84
C ASN A 30 -19.65 -18.14 3.47
N GLU A 31 -18.36 -18.42 3.38
CA GLU A 31 -17.67 -18.75 2.15
C GLU A 31 -16.80 -19.99 2.38
N VAL A 32 -16.94 -20.97 1.47
CA VAL A 32 -16.09 -22.17 1.41
C VAL A 32 -15.37 -22.16 0.07
N LYS A 33 -14.05 -22.31 0.09
CA LYS A 33 -13.22 -22.45 -1.11
C LYS A 33 -12.42 -23.74 -1.05
N LEU A 34 -12.06 -24.27 -2.21
CA LEU A 34 -11.08 -25.34 -2.34
C LEU A 34 -9.96 -24.88 -3.27
N LEU A 35 -8.75 -24.75 -2.75
CA LEU A 35 -7.59 -24.28 -3.50
C LEU A 35 -6.75 -25.49 -3.92
N ALA A 36 -6.92 -25.95 -5.17
CA ALA A 36 -6.17 -27.08 -5.73
C ALA A 36 -5.15 -26.57 -6.75
N THR A 37 -3.86 -26.86 -6.50
CA THR A 37 -2.74 -26.41 -7.33
C THR A 37 -1.81 -27.57 -7.63
N HIS A 38 -1.42 -27.71 -8.89
CA HIS A 38 -0.41 -28.64 -9.35
C HIS A 38 0.79 -27.87 -9.93
N TYR A 39 1.99 -28.32 -9.62
CA TYR A 39 3.25 -27.77 -10.12
C TYR A 39 4.06 -28.87 -10.79
N ASP A 40 4.49 -28.62 -12.02
CA ASP A 40 5.60 -29.32 -12.67
C ASP A 40 6.80 -28.36 -12.67
N GLN A 41 7.83 -28.67 -11.87
CA GLN A 41 9.02 -27.84 -11.69
C GLN A 41 10.21 -28.47 -12.41
N ASP A 42 10.77 -27.75 -13.40
CA ASP A 42 12.06 -28.10 -14.00
C ASP A 42 13.17 -27.48 -13.15
N ILE A 43 13.91 -28.33 -12.44
CA ILE A 43 14.90 -27.93 -11.44
C ILE A 43 16.29 -28.30 -11.97
N PRO A 44 17.11 -27.32 -12.42
CA PRO A 44 18.44 -27.57 -12.95
C PRO A 44 19.36 -28.31 -11.96
N ASP A 45 20.24 -29.17 -12.46
CA ASP A 45 21.20 -29.93 -11.63
C ASP A 45 22.04 -29.04 -10.71
N ASN A 46 22.42 -27.85 -11.19
CA ASN A 46 23.18 -26.89 -10.41
C ASN A 46 22.39 -26.36 -9.19
N TYR A 47 21.06 -26.21 -9.32
CA TYR A 47 20.17 -25.93 -8.19
C TYR A 47 20.18 -27.11 -7.22
N LYS A 48 19.93 -28.33 -7.71
CA LYS A 48 19.88 -29.55 -6.88
C LYS A 48 21.18 -29.77 -6.09
N LYS A 49 22.33 -29.41 -6.67
CA LYS A 49 23.64 -29.47 -5.98
C LYS A 49 23.80 -28.47 -4.84
N LYS A 50 23.29 -27.23 -5.01
CA LYS A 50 23.38 -26.18 -3.98
C LYS A 50 22.32 -26.35 -2.89
N HIS A 51 21.17 -26.89 -3.25
CA HIS A 51 19.97 -27.01 -2.44
C HIS A 51 19.43 -28.45 -2.48
N PRO A 52 20.17 -29.42 -1.92
CA PRO A 52 19.82 -30.83 -2.04
C PRO A 52 18.48 -31.12 -1.39
N ASN A 53 17.58 -31.78 -2.14
CA ASN A 53 16.24 -32.19 -1.72
C ASN A 53 15.35 -31.03 -1.22
N GLN A 54 15.58 -29.80 -1.69
CA GLN A 54 14.74 -28.66 -1.29
C GLN A 54 13.44 -28.57 -2.08
N LEU A 55 13.46 -28.91 -3.38
CA LEU A 55 12.32 -28.79 -4.29
C LEU A 55 12.01 -30.14 -4.95
N ASP A 56 10.73 -30.39 -5.22
CA ASP A 56 10.27 -31.61 -5.90
C ASP A 56 9.85 -31.31 -7.35
N ASP A 57 10.15 -32.20 -8.30
CA ASP A 57 9.83 -31.98 -9.72
C ASP A 57 8.29 -31.94 -9.97
N SER A 58 7.47 -32.62 -9.15
CA SER A 58 6.00 -32.60 -9.25
C SER A 58 5.34 -32.47 -7.87
N VAL A 59 4.51 -31.43 -7.68
CA VAL A 59 3.87 -31.13 -6.39
C VAL A 59 2.37 -30.91 -6.54
N ASN A 60 1.59 -31.51 -5.64
CA ASN A 60 0.15 -31.26 -5.49
C ASN A 60 -0.15 -30.60 -4.15
N ARG A 61 -0.93 -29.51 -4.19
CA ARG A 61 -1.39 -28.80 -3.00
C ARG A 61 -2.90 -28.59 -3.08
N VAL A 62 -3.62 -29.16 -2.11
CA VAL A 62 -5.07 -28.99 -1.95
C VAL A 62 -5.34 -28.43 -0.55
N LEU A 63 -5.94 -27.25 -0.50
CA LEU A 63 -6.27 -26.55 0.75
C LEU A 63 -7.75 -26.18 0.74
N PRO A 64 -8.59 -26.71 1.65
CA PRO A 64 -9.89 -26.11 1.90
C PRO A 64 -9.72 -24.79 2.66
N GLN A 65 -10.60 -23.83 2.39
CA GLN A 65 -10.69 -22.57 3.12
C GLN A 65 -12.11 -22.35 3.57
N PHE A 66 -12.28 -21.93 4.82
CA PHE A 66 -13.55 -21.46 5.37
C PHE A 66 -13.39 -20.02 5.85
N LYS A 67 -14.34 -19.16 5.47
CA LYS A 67 -14.40 -17.77 5.89
C LYS A 67 -15.82 -17.41 6.29
N SER A 68 -15.97 -16.73 7.43
CA SER A 68 -17.25 -16.23 7.91
C SER A 68 -17.10 -14.75 8.25
N ASP A 69 -17.82 -13.89 7.55
CA ASP A 69 -17.75 -12.42 7.68
C ASP A 69 -19.09 -11.87 8.15
N ALA A 70 -19.08 -11.05 9.19
CA ALA A 70 -20.25 -10.41 9.77
C ALA A 70 -20.00 -8.90 9.92
N LYS A 71 -20.97 -8.09 9.50
CA LYS A 71 -20.97 -6.64 9.67
C LYS A 71 -22.34 -6.18 10.16
N VAL A 72 -22.34 -5.24 11.10
CA VAL A 72 -23.55 -4.57 11.61
C VAL A 72 -23.38 -3.06 11.43
N VAL A 73 -24.50 -2.34 11.26
CA VAL A 73 -24.55 -0.88 11.17
C VAL A 73 -25.50 -0.36 12.23
N PHE A 74 -24.98 0.44 13.15
CA PHE A 74 -25.78 1.24 14.08
C PHE A 74 -25.80 2.69 13.60
N GLU A 75 -26.93 3.37 13.79
CA GLU A 75 -27.08 4.79 13.44
C GLU A 75 -27.51 5.59 14.68
N ARG A 76 -26.95 6.79 14.80
CA ARG A 76 -27.34 7.80 15.80
C ARG A 76 -27.42 9.16 15.11
N GLN A 77 -28.51 9.88 15.37
CA GLN A 77 -28.65 11.28 14.95
C GLN A 77 -28.29 12.24 16.09
N TYR A 78 -27.49 13.26 15.78
CA TYR A 78 -27.17 14.35 16.68
C TYR A 78 -28.10 15.53 16.38
N GLN A 79 -29.05 15.78 17.28
CA GLN A 79 -30.02 16.88 17.18
C GLN A 79 -29.34 18.25 17.07
N GLN A 80 -28.19 18.41 17.73
CA GLN A 80 -27.37 19.61 17.61
C GLN A 80 -26.43 19.47 16.41
N GLY A 81 -26.76 20.16 15.32
CA GLY A 81 -25.96 20.18 14.09
C GLY A 81 -26.46 19.28 12.95
N ASN A 82 -27.58 18.55 13.13
CA ASN A 82 -28.18 17.68 12.11
C ASN A 82 -27.20 16.65 11.50
N VAL A 83 -26.23 16.21 12.30
CA VAL A 83 -25.21 15.23 11.89
C VAL A 83 -25.72 13.82 12.15
N THR A 84 -25.56 12.93 11.17
CA THR A 84 -25.84 11.49 11.33
C THR A 84 -24.52 10.74 11.51
N GLN A 85 -24.39 9.98 12.59
CA GLN A 85 -23.24 9.10 12.82
C GLN A 85 -23.63 7.65 12.62
N THR A 86 -22.81 6.89 11.88
CA THR A 86 -22.89 5.43 11.86
C THR A 86 -21.74 4.82 12.64
N LEU A 87 -22.00 3.69 13.29
CA LEU A 87 -20.98 2.82 13.89
C LEU A 87 -21.11 1.42 13.28
N GLU A 88 -20.07 0.98 12.60
CA GLU A 88 -20.04 -0.20 11.75
C GLU A 88 -19.02 -1.23 12.27
N PRO A 89 -19.34 -2.02 13.30
CA PRO A 89 -18.49 -3.13 13.71
C PRO A 89 -18.52 -4.26 12.67
N ARG A 90 -17.35 -4.86 12.44
CA ARG A 90 -17.14 -5.99 11.53
C ARG A 90 -16.25 -7.05 12.18
N VAL A 91 -16.63 -8.31 12.04
CA VAL A 91 -15.88 -9.46 12.54
C VAL A 91 -15.78 -10.49 11.41
N GLN A 92 -14.59 -11.05 11.23
CA GLN A 92 -14.36 -12.12 10.27
C GLN A 92 -13.56 -13.25 10.92
N TYR A 93 -13.99 -14.49 10.73
CA TYR A 93 -13.21 -15.69 11.02
C TYR A 93 -12.64 -16.27 9.72
N LEU A 94 -11.39 -16.70 9.74
CA LEU A 94 -10.72 -17.35 8.61
C LEU A 94 -9.96 -18.60 9.07
N TYR A 95 -10.24 -19.71 8.40
CA TYR A 95 -9.55 -20.98 8.59
C TYR A 95 -9.01 -21.55 7.26
N VAL A 96 -7.71 -21.86 7.25
CA VAL A 96 -7.00 -22.57 6.19
C VAL A 96 -6.02 -23.54 6.86
N PRO A 97 -6.08 -24.85 6.60
CA PRO A 97 -5.21 -25.80 7.26
C PRO A 97 -3.75 -25.63 6.82
N TYR A 98 -2.84 -26.04 7.68
CA TYR A 98 -1.41 -26.05 7.35
C TYR A 98 -1.07 -27.12 6.33
N LYS A 99 -0.25 -26.72 5.35
CA LYS A 99 0.45 -27.61 4.42
C LYS A 99 1.88 -27.10 4.25
N ASP A 100 2.83 -28.02 4.34
CA ASP A 100 4.22 -27.73 4.03
C ASP A 100 4.36 -27.46 2.52
N GLN A 101 4.90 -26.28 2.18
CA GLN A 101 5.12 -25.80 0.82
C GLN A 101 6.61 -25.50 0.58
N SER A 102 7.50 -26.03 1.43
CA SER A 102 8.95 -25.86 1.30
C SER A 102 9.52 -26.45 0.01
N ASN A 103 8.83 -27.45 -0.55
CA ASN A 103 9.16 -28.13 -1.81
C ASN A 103 8.68 -27.40 -3.08
N ILE A 104 8.00 -26.26 -2.94
CA ILE A 104 7.53 -25.42 -4.05
C ILE A 104 8.43 -24.17 -4.12
N ASN A 105 9.00 -23.85 -5.28
CA ASN A 105 9.77 -22.62 -5.44
C ASN A 105 8.86 -21.38 -5.31
N ASN A 106 9.43 -20.20 -5.05
CA ASN A 106 8.66 -18.96 -5.02
C ASN A 106 8.86 -18.18 -6.34
N PHE A 107 7.83 -18.14 -7.18
CA PHE A 107 7.83 -17.45 -8.48
C PHE A 107 7.12 -16.10 -8.39
N ASP A 108 5.95 -16.03 -7.73
CA ASP A 108 5.09 -14.84 -7.71
C ASP A 108 4.51 -14.45 -6.34
N SER A 109 4.97 -15.06 -5.24
CA SER A 109 4.48 -14.75 -3.90
C SER A 109 5.36 -13.75 -3.14
N ALA A 110 4.76 -12.61 -2.79
CA ALA A 110 5.32 -11.59 -1.92
C ALA A 110 4.32 -11.22 -0.80
N LEU A 111 4.82 -10.79 0.36
CA LEU A 111 3.96 -10.41 1.49
C LEU A 111 3.12 -9.19 1.14
N LEU A 112 1.82 -9.25 1.42
CA LEU A 112 0.90 -8.13 1.16
C LEU A 112 0.87 -7.14 2.32
N GLN A 113 0.71 -5.86 1.99
CA GLN A 113 0.44 -4.81 2.98
C GLN A 113 -1.00 -4.91 3.50
N SER A 114 -1.21 -4.46 4.73
CA SER A 114 -2.50 -4.59 5.43
C SER A 114 -2.94 -3.24 5.98
N ASN A 115 -3.52 -2.41 5.12
CA ASN A 115 -4.39 -1.30 5.58
C ASN A 115 -5.67 -1.86 6.24
N TYR A 116 -6.58 -1.00 6.71
CA TYR A 116 -7.77 -1.45 7.43
C TYR A 116 -8.58 -2.50 6.65
N ASN A 117 -8.84 -2.25 5.37
CA ASN A 117 -9.55 -3.18 4.50
C ASN A 117 -8.75 -4.48 4.27
N GLY A 118 -7.42 -4.36 4.16
CA GLY A 118 -6.50 -5.47 4.01
C GLY A 118 -6.50 -6.45 5.17
N LEU A 119 -6.90 -6.04 6.38
CA LEU A 119 -7.04 -6.94 7.54
C LEU A 119 -8.09 -8.04 7.32
N PHE A 120 -9.11 -7.76 6.50
CA PHE A 120 -10.19 -8.70 6.20
C PHE A 120 -9.91 -9.54 4.94
N ARG A 121 -8.73 -9.40 4.33
CA ARG A 121 -8.32 -10.23 3.20
C ARG A 121 -8.04 -11.66 3.67
N ASP A 122 -8.36 -12.63 2.82
CA ASP A 122 -8.14 -14.07 3.06
C ASP A 122 -6.74 -14.55 2.63
N ARG A 123 -5.85 -13.63 2.25
CA ARG A 123 -4.49 -13.90 1.76
C ARG A 123 -3.44 -13.03 2.45
N MET A 124 -2.39 -13.71 2.91
CA MET A 124 -1.19 -13.08 3.47
C MET A 124 -0.17 -12.69 2.39
N TYR A 125 -0.07 -13.49 1.32
CA TYR A 125 0.83 -13.26 0.19
C TYR A 125 0.04 -13.01 -1.09
N GLY A 126 0.64 -12.28 -2.03
CA GLY A 126 0.21 -12.28 -3.42
C GLY A 126 0.56 -13.59 -4.12
N GLY A 127 0.10 -13.76 -5.36
CA GLY A 127 0.38 -14.96 -6.14
C GLY A 127 -0.25 -16.22 -5.54
N LEU A 128 0.28 -17.38 -5.93
CA LEU A 128 -0.23 -18.69 -5.50
C LEU A 128 0.84 -19.60 -4.89
N ASP A 129 2.12 -19.24 -4.92
CA ASP A 129 3.20 -20.13 -4.46
C ASP A 129 3.28 -20.28 -2.95
N ARG A 130 2.78 -19.28 -2.20
CA ARG A 130 2.71 -19.30 -0.74
C ARG A 130 1.31 -18.98 -0.27
N ILE A 131 0.61 -20.00 0.25
CA ILE A 131 -0.67 -19.84 0.92
C ILE A 131 -0.46 -20.16 2.40
N ALA A 132 -0.51 -19.13 3.26
CA ALA A 132 -0.34 -19.32 4.68
C ALA A 132 -1.53 -20.09 5.28
N SER A 133 -1.25 -20.98 6.24
CA SER A 133 -2.29 -21.46 7.14
C SER A 133 -2.94 -20.28 7.86
N ALA A 134 -4.22 -20.37 8.14
CA ALA A 134 -4.97 -19.35 8.86
C ALA A 134 -5.82 -20.02 9.92
N ASN A 135 -5.80 -19.47 11.12
CA ASN A 135 -6.76 -19.74 12.18
C ASN A 135 -6.86 -18.46 12.99
N GLN A 136 -7.70 -17.54 12.55
CA GLN A 136 -7.67 -16.14 13.00
C GLN A 136 -9.04 -15.49 13.03
N PHE A 137 -9.17 -14.50 13.91
CA PHE A 137 -10.28 -13.54 13.92
C PHE A 137 -9.77 -12.15 13.53
N THR A 138 -10.36 -11.56 12.52
CA THR A 138 -10.21 -10.13 12.23
C THR A 138 -11.39 -9.39 12.86
N THR A 139 -11.12 -8.35 13.65
CA THR A 139 -12.15 -7.47 14.19
C THR A 139 -11.83 -6.04 13.83
N GLY A 140 -12.86 -5.26 13.53
CA GLY A 140 -12.68 -3.85 13.24
C GLY A 140 -13.97 -3.08 13.44
N VAL A 141 -13.82 -1.76 13.56
CA VAL A 141 -14.93 -0.84 13.68
C VAL A 141 -14.65 0.38 12.83
N THR A 142 -15.66 0.81 12.09
CA THR A 142 -15.65 2.09 11.36
C THR A 142 -16.72 2.99 11.95
N SER A 143 -16.38 4.24 12.24
CA SER A 143 -17.36 5.29 12.52
C SER A 143 -17.38 6.27 11.35
N ARG A 144 -18.56 6.64 10.89
CA ARG A 144 -18.75 7.65 9.83
C ARG A 144 -19.67 8.76 10.31
N PHE A 145 -19.48 9.97 9.79
CA PHE A 145 -20.29 11.14 10.09
C PHE A 145 -20.74 11.79 8.79
N TYR A 146 -22.04 12.00 8.68
CA TYR A 146 -22.72 12.58 7.54
C TYR A 146 -23.34 13.92 7.92
N ASP A 147 -23.28 14.89 7.01
CA ASP A 147 -23.99 16.16 7.17
C ASP A 147 -25.48 16.05 6.82
N ASN A 148 -26.17 17.19 6.84
CA ASN A 148 -27.61 17.30 6.60
C ASN A 148 -28.02 16.89 5.18
N GLU A 149 -27.09 16.91 4.23
CA GLU A 149 -27.29 16.51 2.84
C GLU A 149 -26.89 15.03 2.63
N LEU A 150 -26.60 14.31 3.73
CA LEU A 150 -26.11 12.92 3.74
C LEU A 150 -24.76 12.76 3.05
N VAL A 151 -23.94 13.82 2.99
CA VAL A 151 -22.56 13.75 2.50
C VAL A 151 -21.65 13.28 3.62
N GLU A 152 -20.86 12.24 3.39
CA GLU A 152 -19.87 11.76 4.35
C GLU A 152 -18.75 12.81 4.52
N ARG A 153 -18.67 13.40 5.72
CA ARG A 153 -17.66 14.42 6.05
C ARG A 153 -16.47 13.84 6.80
N PHE A 154 -16.65 12.78 7.58
CA PHE A 154 -15.58 12.17 8.35
C PHE A 154 -15.77 10.67 8.50
N ASN A 155 -14.70 9.90 8.37
CA ASN A 155 -14.66 8.52 8.81
C ASN A 155 -13.35 8.20 9.54
N VAL A 156 -13.44 7.25 10.45
CA VAL A 156 -12.29 6.64 11.10
C VAL A 156 -12.55 5.15 11.25
N SER A 157 -11.55 4.35 10.92
CA SER A 157 -11.60 2.89 10.98
C SER A 157 -10.41 2.37 11.77
N VAL A 158 -10.63 1.42 12.66
CA VAL A 158 -9.57 0.74 13.42
C VAL A 158 -9.89 -0.74 13.45
N GLY A 159 -8.89 -1.58 13.20
CA GLY A 159 -9.05 -3.02 13.26
C GLY A 159 -7.78 -3.75 13.66
N GLN A 160 -7.94 -5.03 13.96
CA GLN A 160 -6.87 -5.94 14.35
C GLN A 160 -7.10 -7.35 13.83
N ILE A 161 -6.02 -8.12 13.74
CA ILE A 161 -6.06 -9.57 13.54
C ILE A 161 -5.55 -10.25 14.81
N TYR A 162 -6.40 -11.11 15.38
CA TYR A 162 -6.08 -12.02 16.46
C TYR A 162 -5.80 -13.41 15.88
N TYR A 163 -4.58 -13.90 16.04
CA TYR A 163 -4.16 -15.23 15.59
C TYR A 163 -4.36 -16.26 16.70
N LEU A 164 -5.20 -17.26 16.47
CA LEU A 164 -5.34 -18.43 17.36
C LEU A 164 -4.17 -19.38 17.19
N GLU A 165 -3.69 -19.50 15.96
CA GLU A 165 -2.46 -20.20 15.62
C GLU A 165 -1.61 -19.34 14.69
N ARG A 166 -0.30 -19.58 14.77
CA ARG A 166 0.69 -18.98 13.89
C ARG A 166 0.40 -19.28 12.41
N PRO A 167 0.39 -18.28 11.51
CA PRO A 167 0.39 -18.49 10.07
C PRO A 167 1.69 -19.15 9.58
N ARG A 168 1.58 -20.24 8.84
CA ARG A 168 2.71 -21.04 8.37
C ARG A 168 2.57 -21.42 6.90
N THR A 169 3.66 -21.40 6.16
CA THR A 169 3.77 -21.92 4.78
C THR A 169 4.73 -23.11 4.67
N GLY A 170 5.49 -23.40 5.72
CA GLY A 170 6.52 -24.43 5.76
C GLY A 170 7.15 -24.50 7.16
N PRO A 171 8.26 -25.25 7.32
CA PRO A 171 9.05 -25.28 8.55
C PRO A 171 9.55 -23.89 8.95
N SER A 172 9.66 -23.64 10.26
CA SER A 172 10.12 -22.36 10.81
C SER A 172 11.54 -21.97 10.37
N SER A 173 12.36 -22.95 9.95
CA SER A 173 13.72 -22.78 9.45
C SER A 173 13.82 -22.22 8.03
N ILE A 174 12.72 -22.11 7.29
CA ILE A 174 12.70 -21.74 5.85
C ILE A 174 12.15 -20.31 5.62
N GLY A 175 11.74 -19.60 6.67
CA GLY A 175 11.15 -18.26 6.57
C GLY A 175 12.01 -17.12 7.10
N ASN A 176 11.55 -15.87 6.90
CA ASN A 176 12.28 -14.69 7.36
C ASN A 176 12.28 -14.61 8.89
N GLU A 177 13.45 -14.76 9.51
CA GLU A 177 13.64 -14.81 10.98
C GLU A 177 12.99 -13.62 11.73
N ILE A 178 12.86 -12.45 11.08
CA ILE A 178 12.28 -11.24 11.69
C ILE A 178 10.80 -11.42 12.02
N ILE A 179 10.01 -12.04 11.14
CA ILE A 179 8.58 -12.31 11.38
C ILE A 179 8.41 -13.57 12.24
N ASN A 180 9.42 -14.45 12.25
CA ASN A 180 9.35 -15.82 12.72
C ASN A 180 9.85 -16.06 14.18
N SER A 181 10.23 -15.01 14.90
CA SER A 181 11.09 -15.10 16.11
C SER A 181 10.40 -14.87 17.47
N LYS A 182 9.10 -14.53 17.54
CA LYS A 182 8.41 -14.18 18.81
C LYS A 182 6.96 -14.66 18.81
N ASP A 183 6.38 -14.92 19.99
CA ASP A 183 4.96 -15.31 20.19
C ASP A 183 4.00 -14.82 19.10
N GLU A 184 3.64 -15.70 18.16
CA GLU A 184 2.87 -15.39 16.94
C GLU A 184 1.37 -15.65 17.10
N THR A 185 0.88 -15.58 18.33
CA THR A 185 -0.53 -15.73 18.68
C THR A 185 -1.03 -14.50 19.44
N GLY A 186 -2.33 -14.27 19.39
CA GLY A 186 -2.97 -13.07 19.92
C GLY A 186 -3.07 -11.94 18.90
N SER A 187 -3.29 -10.73 19.39
CA SER A 187 -3.44 -9.52 18.58
C SER A 187 -2.11 -9.05 18.00
N MET A 188 -1.78 -9.47 16.78
CA MET A 188 -0.46 -9.22 16.18
C MET A 188 -0.46 -8.05 15.22
N VAL A 189 -1.48 -7.93 14.37
CA VAL A 189 -1.55 -6.91 13.31
C VAL A 189 -2.68 -5.93 13.63
N TRP A 190 -2.39 -4.64 13.53
CA TRP A 190 -3.33 -3.56 13.74
C TRP A 190 -3.25 -2.60 12.56
N ALA A 191 -4.39 -2.09 12.11
CA ALA A 191 -4.42 -1.03 11.12
C ALA A 191 -5.54 -0.04 11.43
N GLY A 192 -5.29 1.23 11.11
CA GLY A 192 -6.30 2.27 11.19
C GLY A 192 -6.17 3.25 10.04
N ASP A 193 -7.32 3.67 9.53
CA ASP A 193 -7.43 4.61 8.41
C ASP A 193 -8.44 5.70 8.79
N THR A 194 -8.20 6.93 8.33
CA THR A 194 -9.08 8.07 8.60
C THR A 194 -9.19 8.97 7.37
N TYR A 195 -10.36 9.56 7.19
CA TYR A 195 -10.64 10.54 6.17
C TYR A 195 -11.51 11.66 6.76
N TRP A 196 -11.15 12.90 6.49
CA TRP A 196 -11.89 14.07 6.93
C TRP A 196 -11.98 15.11 5.82
N ARG A 197 -13.19 15.33 5.31
CA ARG A 197 -13.54 16.49 4.48
C ARG A 197 -13.96 17.63 5.38
N ILE A 198 -13.01 18.48 5.74
CA ILE A 198 -13.20 19.60 6.69
C ILE A 198 -14.10 20.68 6.07
N THR A 199 -13.83 21.01 4.81
CA THR A 199 -14.66 21.89 3.98
C THR A 199 -14.79 21.27 2.58
N ASP A 200 -15.43 21.97 1.64
CA ASP A 200 -15.46 21.52 0.24
C ASP A 200 -14.11 21.63 -0.48
N THR A 201 -13.14 22.30 0.14
CA THR A 201 -11.83 22.60 -0.44
C THR A 201 -10.67 22.09 0.41
N LEU A 202 -10.88 21.77 1.69
CA LEU A 202 -9.85 21.26 2.60
C LEU A 202 -10.19 19.84 3.06
N GLY A 203 -9.27 18.91 2.81
CA GLY A 203 -9.38 17.53 3.26
C GLY A 203 -8.12 17.02 3.94
N LEU A 204 -8.29 15.98 4.77
CA LEU A 204 -7.24 15.21 5.41
C LEU A 204 -7.50 13.71 5.24
N ARG A 205 -6.46 12.91 5.00
CA ARG A 205 -6.47 11.45 5.02
C ARG A 205 -5.24 10.96 5.75
N GLY A 206 -5.35 9.84 6.46
CA GLY A 206 -4.19 9.17 7.03
C GLY A 206 -4.43 7.69 7.25
N GLY A 207 -3.33 6.95 7.31
CA GLY A 207 -3.30 5.52 7.53
C GLY A 207 -2.14 5.14 8.45
N LEU A 208 -2.32 4.10 9.26
CA LEU A 208 -1.32 3.57 10.16
C LEU A 208 -1.42 2.06 10.22
N GLN A 209 -0.29 1.36 10.13
CA GLN A 209 -0.18 -0.08 10.26
C GLN A 209 0.84 -0.40 11.36
N TYR A 210 0.48 -1.26 12.29
CA TYR A 210 1.34 -1.70 13.39
C TYR A 210 1.39 -3.23 13.42
N ASP A 211 2.60 -3.77 13.57
CA ASP A 211 2.83 -5.19 13.70
C ASP A 211 3.64 -5.48 14.96
N ARG A 212 3.03 -6.19 15.89
CA ARG A 212 3.64 -6.56 17.17
C ARG A 212 4.89 -7.44 17.00
N ARG A 213 4.99 -8.19 15.89
CA ARG A 213 6.18 -9.00 15.59
C ARG A 213 7.42 -8.13 15.39
N LEU A 214 7.21 -6.97 14.73
CA LEU A 214 8.25 -5.95 14.53
C LEU A 214 8.45 -5.08 15.78
N GLY A 215 7.42 -4.90 16.60
CA GLY A 215 7.47 -4.06 17.80
C GLY A 215 7.44 -2.56 17.48
N SER A 216 7.12 -2.20 16.24
CA SER A 216 7.09 -0.83 15.72
C SER A 216 5.87 -0.63 14.81
N VAL A 217 5.54 0.64 14.56
CA VAL A 217 4.66 1.00 13.44
C VAL A 217 5.34 0.55 12.16
N SER A 218 4.72 -0.33 11.39
CA SER A 218 5.29 -0.84 10.15
C SER A 218 5.24 0.19 9.03
N MET A 219 4.10 0.87 8.90
CA MET A 219 3.83 1.88 7.88
C MET A 219 2.92 2.96 8.44
N GLY A 220 3.08 4.19 7.95
CA GLY A 220 2.15 5.27 8.22
C GLY A 220 2.19 6.32 7.12
N ASP A 221 1.05 6.91 6.83
CA ASP A 221 0.92 8.00 5.88
C ASP A 221 -0.12 9.03 6.36
N ALA A 222 0.10 10.28 6.00
CA ALA A 222 -0.83 11.36 6.24
C ALA A 222 -0.75 12.36 5.09
N ILE A 223 -1.90 12.86 4.64
CA ILE A 223 -2.00 13.84 3.57
C ILE A 223 -3.10 14.85 3.89
N MET A 224 -2.78 16.13 3.76
CA MET A 224 -3.70 17.25 3.86
C MET A 224 -3.65 18.02 2.55
N GLU A 225 -4.80 18.31 1.96
CA GLU A 225 -4.90 19.04 0.70
C GLU A 225 -5.93 20.15 0.82
N TYR A 226 -5.49 21.38 0.54
CA TYR A 226 -6.35 22.49 0.19
C TYR A 226 -6.41 22.59 -1.34
N ARG A 227 -7.61 22.64 -1.91
CA ARG A 227 -7.85 22.78 -3.34
C ARG A 227 -9.15 23.52 -3.60
N GLN A 228 -9.03 24.73 -4.15
CA GLN A 228 -10.18 25.51 -4.59
C GLN A 228 -10.55 25.18 -6.04
N ASP A 229 -9.54 25.04 -6.92
CA ASP A 229 -9.70 24.76 -8.35
C ASP A 229 -8.45 24.03 -8.91
N SER A 230 -8.17 24.14 -10.21
CA SER A 230 -6.98 23.53 -10.83
C SER A 230 -5.67 24.26 -10.53
N ASP A 231 -5.73 25.54 -10.17
CA ASP A 231 -4.58 26.44 -10.10
C ASP A 231 -4.27 26.92 -8.68
N HIS A 232 -5.24 26.84 -7.76
CA HIS A 232 -5.09 27.07 -6.32
C HIS A 232 -5.10 25.74 -5.55
N LEU A 233 -3.93 25.18 -5.34
CA LEU A 233 -3.77 23.95 -4.58
C LEU A 233 -2.54 24.00 -3.67
N LEU A 234 -2.67 23.43 -2.49
CA LEU A 234 -1.57 23.18 -1.56
C LEU A 234 -1.78 21.82 -0.91
N GLN A 235 -0.78 20.96 -0.98
CA GLN A 235 -0.79 19.62 -0.43
C GLN A 235 0.44 19.45 0.47
N LEU A 236 0.20 18.95 1.68
CA LEU A 236 1.21 18.50 2.60
C LEU A 236 1.03 17.00 2.79
N ASN A 237 2.08 16.22 2.60
CA ASN A 237 2.05 14.78 2.82
C ASN A 237 3.26 14.31 3.65
N TYR A 238 3.06 13.22 4.37
CA TYR A 238 4.10 12.54 5.13
C TYR A 238 3.96 11.03 4.93
N ARG A 239 5.08 10.34 4.74
CA ARG A 239 5.13 8.88 4.57
C ARG A 239 6.23 8.29 5.44
N TYR A 240 5.91 7.19 6.10
CA TYR A 240 6.80 6.46 6.97
C TYR A 240 6.73 4.96 6.69
N VAL A 241 7.89 4.31 6.60
CA VAL A 241 8.02 2.85 6.55
C VAL A 241 9.17 2.45 7.46
N ASP A 242 8.90 1.55 8.39
CA ASP A 242 9.92 1.08 9.32
C ASP A 242 11.00 0.25 8.62
N ARG A 243 12.23 0.36 9.09
CA ARG A 243 13.37 -0.36 8.54
C ARG A 243 13.20 -1.88 8.68
N ASP A 244 12.73 -2.33 9.84
CA ASP A 244 12.62 -3.76 10.12
C ASP A 244 11.45 -4.35 9.31
N TYR A 245 10.42 -3.56 8.99
CA TYR A 245 9.43 -3.91 7.98
C TYR A 245 10.06 -4.16 6.60
N ILE A 246 10.88 -3.21 6.10
CA ILE A 246 11.56 -3.38 4.79
C ILE A 246 12.42 -4.65 4.79
N GLN A 247 13.15 -4.92 5.87
CA GLN A 247 13.97 -6.13 6.00
C GLN A 247 13.11 -7.41 6.06
N ALA A 248 11.94 -7.34 6.71
CA ALA A 248 11.00 -8.44 6.83
C ALA A 248 10.29 -8.79 5.51
N THR A 249 10.02 -7.80 4.66
CA THR A 249 9.32 -8.00 3.37
C THR A 249 10.22 -8.16 2.17
N ARG A 250 11.54 -7.96 2.33
CA ARG A 250 12.48 -8.08 1.22
C ARG A 250 12.58 -9.53 0.74
N ILE A 251 12.48 -9.71 -0.57
CA ILE A 251 12.77 -10.98 -1.23
C ILE A 251 14.26 -11.26 -1.01
N ARG A 252 14.57 -12.33 -0.27
CA ARG A 252 15.96 -12.79 -0.09
C ARG A 252 16.49 -13.20 -1.47
N PRO A 253 17.67 -12.73 -1.89
CA PRO A 253 18.31 -13.25 -3.08
C PRO A 253 18.46 -14.77 -2.96
N TYR A 254 18.41 -15.43 -4.12
CA TYR A 254 18.47 -16.89 -4.25
C TYR A 254 19.69 -17.53 -3.55
N ASP A 255 20.81 -16.80 -3.47
CA ASP A 255 22.05 -17.27 -2.83
C ASP A 255 22.04 -17.17 -1.29
N GLY A 256 20.92 -16.74 -0.68
CA GLY A 256 20.79 -16.57 0.76
C GLY A 256 21.60 -15.40 1.33
N SER A 257 22.28 -14.61 0.50
CA SER A 257 23.05 -13.46 0.94
C SER A 257 22.13 -12.33 1.41
N ILE A 258 22.28 -11.91 2.67
CA ILE A 258 21.73 -10.64 3.12
C ILE A 258 22.68 -9.56 2.61
N ASN A 259 22.55 -9.19 1.34
CA ASN A 259 23.20 -7.99 0.84
C ASN A 259 22.56 -6.79 1.57
N LYS A 260 23.23 -6.34 2.63
CA LYS A 260 22.96 -5.07 3.29
C LYS A 260 23.10 -3.98 2.22
N LEU A 261 21.98 -3.58 1.61
CA LEU A 261 21.94 -2.46 0.68
C LEU A 261 21.91 -1.19 1.53
N PRO A 262 22.99 -0.40 1.59
CA PRO A 262 23.08 0.78 2.44
C PRO A 262 21.89 1.73 2.27
N GLU A 263 21.44 1.93 1.03
CA GLU A 263 20.34 2.84 0.66
C GLU A 263 18.98 2.52 1.31
N TYR A 264 18.71 1.29 1.78
CA TYR A 264 17.42 0.92 2.40
C TYR A 264 17.50 0.73 3.93
N GLN A 265 18.64 1.05 4.54
CA GLN A 265 18.88 0.73 5.96
C GLN A 265 18.22 1.67 6.96
N LYS A 266 17.61 2.78 6.55
CA LYS A 266 16.97 3.72 7.50
C LYS A 266 15.44 3.72 7.46
N GLY A 267 14.84 2.88 6.63
CA GLY A 267 13.40 2.94 6.38
C GLY A 267 13.05 4.09 5.44
N ILE A 268 11.80 4.51 5.45
CA ILE A 268 11.32 5.71 4.75
C ILE A 268 10.77 6.66 5.81
N SER A 269 11.13 7.94 5.74
CA SER A 269 10.56 9.00 6.57
C SER A 269 10.63 10.30 5.77
N GLN A 270 9.56 10.59 5.04
CA GLN A 270 9.58 11.64 4.01
C GLN A 270 8.43 12.61 4.23
N ILE A 271 8.74 13.90 4.19
CA ILE A 271 7.75 14.99 4.12
C ILE A 271 7.73 15.56 2.70
N GLY A 272 6.53 15.84 2.19
CA GLY A 272 6.30 16.41 0.87
C GLY A 272 5.40 17.63 0.94
N VAL A 273 5.79 18.71 0.29
CA VAL A 273 4.96 19.91 0.08
C VAL A 273 4.82 20.12 -1.41
N VAL A 274 3.58 20.22 -1.88
CA VAL A 274 3.26 20.41 -3.30
C VAL A 274 2.25 21.53 -3.42
N GLY A 275 2.44 22.44 -4.37
CA GLY A 275 1.53 23.56 -4.53
C GLY A 275 1.52 24.14 -5.94
N SER A 276 0.38 24.71 -6.28
CA SER A 276 0.21 25.63 -7.40
C SER A 276 -0.54 26.85 -6.89
N TRP A 277 -0.06 28.03 -7.27
CA TRP A 277 -0.72 29.28 -6.92
C TRP A 277 -0.54 30.33 -8.02
N PRO A 278 -1.60 31.04 -8.45
CA PRO A 278 -1.45 32.17 -9.35
C PRO A 278 -0.82 33.36 -8.59
N LEU A 279 0.23 33.95 -9.18
CA LEU A 279 0.88 35.15 -8.66
C LEU A 279 0.25 36.43 -9.21
N ALA A 280 -0.29 36.35 -10.43
CA ALA A 280 -1.01 37.42 -11.12
C ALA A 280 -1.93 36.79 -12.18
N GLU A 281 -2.77 37.59 -12.87
CA GLU A 281 -3.74 37.10 -13.86
C GLU A 281 -3.16 36.17 -14.94
N ARG A 282 -1.88 36.37 -15.28
CA ARG A 282 -1.18 35.62 -16.34
C ARG A 282 -0.01 34.79 -15.83
N TRP A 283 0.29 34.84 -14.53
CA TRP A 283 1.47 34.22 -13.94
C TRP A 283 1.06 33.14 -12.94
N GLY A 284 1.53 31.92 -13.13
CA GLY A 284 1.37 30.79 -12.21
C GLY A 284 2.72 30.36 -11.63
N LEU A 285 2.74 30.05 -10.34
CA LEU A 285 3.86 29.41 -9.67
C LEU A 285 3.48 27.98 -9.30
N VAL A 286 4.39 27.05 -9.59
CA VAL A 286 4.27 25.64 -9.23
C VAL A 286 5.49 25.24 -8.43
N GLY A 287 5.29 24.48 -7.35
CA GLY A 287 6.36 24.00 -6.50
C GLY A 287 6.09 22.60 -5.98
N ALA A 288 7.14 21.77 -5.90
CA ALA A 288 7.13 20.53 -5.14
C ALA A 288 8.46 20.39 -4.39
N TYR A 289 8.40 19.97 -3.13
CA TYR A 289 9.56 19.78 -2.29
C TYR A 289 9.37 18.55 -1.41
N TYR A 290 10.22 17.55 -1.60
CA TYR A 290 10.23 16.30 -0.84
C TYR A 290 11.56 16.16 -0.11
N PHE A 291 11.50 15.87 1.18
CA PHE A 291 12.65 15.82 2.07
C PHE A 291 12.64 14.56 2.92
N ASP A 292 13.77 13.86 2.97
CA ASP A 292 13.97 12.69 3.82
C ASP A 292 14.47 13.15 5.19
N THR A 293 13.70 12.87 6.24
CA THR A 293 14.02 13.31 7.61
C THR A 293 15.01 12.38 8.33
N LYS A 294 15.30 11.18 7.81
CA LYS A 294 16.32 10.27 8.36
C LYS A 294 17.70 10.56 7.78
N GLU A 295 17.76 10.91 6.50
CA GLU A 295 19.01 11.32 5.85
C GLU A 295 19.26 12.84 5.94
N SER A 296 18.24 13.62 6.32
CA SER A 296 18.31 15.08 6.35
C SER A 296 18.68 15.67 4.99
N GLU A 297 18.19 15.05 3.90
CA GLU A 297 18.50 15.43 2.53
C GLU A 297 17.21 15.66 1.70
N PRO A 298 17.17 16.65 0.80
CA PRO A 298 16.10 16.78 -0.19
C PRO A 298 16.12 15.63 -1.22
N VAL A 299 15.00 14.93 -1.36
CA VAL A 299 14.80 13.83 -2.32
C VAL A 299 14.44 14.38 -3.71
N SER A 300 13.51 15.34 -3.76
CA SER A 300 13.07 15.98 -4.99
C SER A 300 12.68 17.43 -4.73
N GLN A 301 13.08 18.31 -5.63
CA GLN A 301 12.72 19.73 -5.62
C GLN A 301 12.31 20.10 -7.03
N LEU A 302 11.15 20.74 -7.18
CA LEU A 302 10.64 21.24 -8.44
C LEU A 302 10.13 22.65 -8.21
N VAL A 303 10.55 23.59 -9.06
CA VAL A 303 10.01 24.95 -9.11
C VAL A 303 9.71 25.30 -10.55
N GLY A 304 8.52 25.81 -10.80
CA GLY A 304 8.02 26.12 -12.12
C GLY A 304 7.34 27.48 -12.16
N LEU A 305 7.68 28.30 -13.14
CA LEU A 305 6.97 29.53 -13.46
C LEU A 305 6.28 29.37 -14.81
N GLN A 306 5.05 29.82 -14.85
CA GLN A 306 4.21 29.76 -16.02
C GLN A 306 3.70 31.16 -16.36
N TYR A 307 3.79 31.52 -17.64
CA TYR A 307 3.15 32.70 -18.21
C TYR A 307 2.16 32.32 -19.30
N ASN A 308 0.92 32.78 -19.19
CA ASN A 308 -0.17 32.41 -20.08
C ASN A 308 -0.84 33.63 -20.74
N THR A 309 -1.16 33.48 -22.02
CA THR A 309 -1.98 34.40 -22.81
C THR A 309 -3.12 33.65 -23.49
N CYS A 310 -3.96 34.35 -24.27
CA CYS A 310 -5.02 33.71 -25.06
C CYS A 310 -4.50 32.78 -26.17
N CYS A 311 -3.31 33.05 -26.72
CA CYS A 311 -2.81 32.36 -27.92
C CYS A 311 -1.53 31.54 -27.68
N TRP A 312 -0.86 31.73 -26.54
CA TRP A 312 0.36 30.99 -26.22
C TRP A 312 0.64 30.97 -24.71
N ALA A 313 1.40 29.97 -24.29
CA ALA A 313 1.83 29.72 -22.93
C ALA A 313 3.31 29.33 -22.91
N VAL A 314 4.06 29.85 -21.93
CA VAL A 314 5.45 29.46 -21.68
C VAL A 314 5.59 28.96 -20.26
N ASN A 315 6.20 27.79 -20.10
CA ASN A 315 6.55 27.18 -18.82
C ASN A 315 8.05 27.07 -18.71
N VAL A 316 8.62 27.61 -17.65
CA VAL A 316 10.03 27.45 -17.29
C VAL A 316 10.07 26.71 -15.97
N GLY A 317 10.78 25.59 -15.92
CA GLY A 317 10.87 24.75 -14.73
C GLY A 317 12.29 24.30 -14.43
N TYR A 318 12.58 24.19 -13.15
CA TYR A 318 13.80 23.62 -12.59
C TYR A 318 13.44 22.40 -11.74
N GLU A 319 14.17 21.31 -11.90
CA GLU A 319 14.03 20.09 -11.10
C GLU A 319 15.41 19.65 -10.58
N ARG A 320 15.52 19.41 -9.27
CA ARG A 320 16.62 18.66 -8.64
C ARG A 320 16.05 17.36 -8.10
N LYS A 321 16.67 16.22 -8.40
CA LYS A 321 16.20 14.91 -7.93
C LYS A 321 17.33 13.94 -7.65
N VAL A 322 17.11 13.05 -6.69
CA VAL A 322 17.94 11.86 -6.49
C VAL A 322 17.64 10.85 -7.60
N VAL A 323 18.68 10.36 -8.29
CA VAL A 323 18.57 9.42 -9.42
C VAL A 323 19.28 8.09 -9.18
N GLY A 324 20.10 7.99 -8.15
CA GLY A 324 20.85 6.78 -7.83
C GLY A 324 21.62 6.90 -6.52
N TRP A 325 22.50 5.93 -6.28
CA TRP A 325 23.36 5.86 -5.11
C TRP A 325 24.81 5.68 -5.54
N LYS A 326 25.73 6.51 -5.03
CA LYS A 326 27.17 6.45 -5.29
C LYS A 326 27.91 6.20 -3.99
N ALA A 327 28.41 4.97 -3.82
CA ALA A 327 29.20 4.49 -2.68
C ALA A 327 28.56 4.73 -1.29
N ASP A 328 28.48 5.98 -0.86
CA ASP A 328 28.04 6.47 0.45
C ASP A 328 27.06 7.65 0.40
N HIS A 329 26.68 8.16 -0.77
CA HIS A 329 25.75 9.30 -0.90
C HIS A 329 24.79 9.18 -2.10
N SER A 330 23.72 9.98 -2.06
CA SER A 330 22.73 10.12 -3.12
C SER A 330 23.32 10.77 -4.37
N ASP A 331 23.11 10.17 -5.54
CA ASP A 331 23.45 10.79 -6.83
C ASP A 331 22.35 11.74 -7.28
N ILE A 332 22.72 12.95 -7.69
CA ILE A 332 21.79 14.06 -7.91
C ILE A 332 21.82 14.49 -9.38
N ASP A 333 20.65 14.62 -9.98
CA ASP A 333 20.45 15.22 -11.30
C ASP A 333 19.76 16.58 -11.19
N ASN A 334 20.19 17.54 -12.00
CA ASN A 334 19.62 18.88 -12.07
C ASN A 334 19.19 19.18 -13.51
N LYS A 335 17.93 19.57 -13.69
CA LYS A 335 17.31 19.73 -15.00
C LYS A 335 16.58 21.06 -15.12
N TRP A 336 16.86 21.78 -16.20
CA TRP A 336 16.07 22.92 -16.64
C TRP A 336 15.15 22.49 -17.79
N SER A 337 13.92 23.00 -17.80
CA SER A 337 12.95 22.73 -18.86
C SER A 337 12.24 24.02 -19.28
N ILE A 338 12.08 24.18 -20.58
CA ILE A 338 11.28 25.26 -21.18
C ILE A 338 10.27 24.59 -22.11
N ASN A 339 8.99 24.89 -21.95
CA ASN A 339 7.93 24.38 -22.80
C ASN A 339 7.08 25.54 -23.31
N LEU A 340 6.95 25.64 -24.64
CA LEU A 340 6.10 26.60 -25.33
C LEU A 340 4.88 25.85 -25.87
N GLU A 341 3.68 26.27 -25.47
CA GLU A 341 2.42 25.68 -25.92
C GLU A 341 1.62 26.76 -26.68
N LEU A 342 1.22 26.47 -27.92
CA LEU A 342 0.31 27.33 -28.67
C LEU A 342 -1.14 27.04 -28.21
N ARG A 343 -1.88 28.10 -27.90
CA ARG A 343 -3.26 28.05 -27.39
C ARG A 343 -4.22 28.77 -28.34
N GLY A 344 -5.53 28.68 -28.07
CA GLY A 344 -6.57 29.32 -28.88
C GLY A 344 -7.20 28.44 -29.96
N LEU A 345 -6.72 27.20 -30.13
CA LEU A 345 -7.36 26.17 -30.97
C LEU A 345 -8.22 25.19 -30.16
N SER A 346 -8.16 25.26 -28.83
CA SER A 346 -8.99 24.49 -27.91
C SER A 346 -9.48 25.38 -26.77
N ASN A 347 -10.62 25.05 -26.16
CA ASN A 347 -11.21 25.79 -25.03
C ASN A 347 -10.45 25.57 -23.70
N ASN A 348 -9.20 25.08 -23.73
CA ASN A 348 -8.43 24.87 -22.52
C ASN A 348 -7.76 26.16 -22.07
N HIS A 349 -8.39 26.83 -21.10
CA HIS A 349 -7.91 28.06 -20.48
C HIS A 349 -7.20 27.84 -19.13
N SER A 350 -7.06 26.60 -18.65
CA SER A 350 -6.38 26.35 -17.38
C SER A 350 -4.94 26.83 -17.46
N LEU A 351 -4.36 27.26 -16.33
CA LEU A 351 -2.96 27.66 -16.40
C LEU A 351 -2.14 26.46 -16.86
N GLY A 352 -2.40 25.24 -16.42
CA GLY A 352 -1.64 24.04 -16.84
C GLY A 352 -0.59 23.64 -15.82
N SER A 353 -0.65 24.27 -14.66
CA SER A 353 -0.03 23.95 -13.38
C SER A 353 0.04 22.45 -13.08
N GLN A 354 -1.07 21.72 -13.28
CA GLN A 354 -1.14 20.28 -13.04
C GLN A 354 -0.16 19.48 -13.90
N LYS A 355 -0.03 19.82 -15.20
CA LYS A 355 0.92 19.13 -16.09
C LYS A 355 2.37 19.31 -15.63
N MET A 356 2.69 20.42 -14.95
CA MET A 356 4.02 20.65 -14.38
C MET A 356 4.23 19.83 -13.11
N LEU A 357 3.21 19.74 -12.26
CA LEU A 357 3.22 18.95 -11.03
C LEU A 357 3.31 17.44 -11.26
N GLU A 358 2.95 16.95 -12.45
CA GLU A 358 3.03 15.54 -12.84
C GLU A 358 4.42 15.10 -13.34
N ARG A 359 5.37 16.03 -13.58
CA ARG A 359 6.66 15.71 -14.23
C ARG A 359 7.76 15.22 -13.30
N GLY A 360 7.63 15.43 -11.99
CA GLY A 360 8.64 15.03 -11.01
C GLY A 360 8.69 13.52 -10.76
N ILE A 361 9.78 13.03 -10.14
CA ILE A 361 9.89 11.63 -9.70
C ILE A 361 8.84 11.23 -8.65
N LEU A 362 8.29 12.23 -7.95
CA LEU A 362 7.18 12.11 -7.01
C LEU A 362 6.06 13.04 -7.50
N PRO A 363 5.24 12.57 -8.47
CA PRO A 363 4.24 13.41 -9.10
C PRO A 363 3.10 13.73 -8.12
N TYR A 364 2.50 14.91 -8.29
CA TYR A 364 1.26 15.26 -7.59
C TYR A 364 0.15 14.25 -7.91
N GLN A 365 -0.56 13.83 -6.88
CA GLN A 365 -1.79 13.06 -6.98
C GLN A 365 -2.85 13.73 -6.13
N ARG A 366 -4.04 13.91 -6.70
CA ARG A 366 -5.20 14.41 -5.96
C ARG A 366 -5.59 13.40 -4.89
N ALA A 367 -5.65 13.83 -3.63
CA ALA A 367 -5.90 12.93 -2.49
C ALA A 367 -7.39 12.60 -2.24
N PHE A 368 -8.31 13.43 -2.75
CA PHE A 368 -9.74 13.43 -2.40
C PHE A 368 -10.66 13.39 -3.60
#